data_AF-A0A8I2A6Z9-F1
#
_entry.id   AF-A0A8I2A6Z9-F1
#
_cell.length_a   1.000
_cell.length_b   1.000
_cell.length_c   1.000
_cell.angle_alpha   90.00
_cell.angle_beta   90.00
_cell.angle_gamma   90.00
#
_symmetry.space_group_name_H-M   'P 1'
#
loop_
_entity.id
_entity.type
_entity.pdbx_description
1 polymer ?
#
loop_
_entity_poly.entity_id
_entity_poly.type
_entity_poly.pdbx_seq_one_letter_code
_entity_poly.pdbx_strand_id
1 'polypeptide(L)' 'MENLITLTPENVEKEHICCAISDKKCTDGYQQKKQWLKQEFANGYVFRRIDARAKVFIEYGPAESAW' A
#
# COMPACT_ATOMS: atom_id res chain seq x y z
N MET A 1 17.85 -1.90 11.83
CA MET A 1 16.81 -2.63 11.08
C MET A 1 15.60 -1.72 11.06
N GLU A 2 15.15 -1.32 9.88
CA GLU A 2 13.93 -0.52 9.77
C GLU A 2 12.72 -1.44 9.98
N ASN A 3 11.76 -0.99 10.77
CA ASN A 3 10.55 -1.77 11.08
C ASN A 3 9.60 -1.78 9.87
N LEU A 4 8.85 -2.87 9.72
CA LEU A 4 7.79 -2.97 8.70
C LEU A 4 6.43 -2.81 9.36
N ILE A 5 5.59 -1.96 8.77
CA ILE A 5 4.18 -1.79 9.14
C ILE A 5 3.35 -2.61 8.16
N THR A 6 2.56 -3.54 8.70
CA THR A 6 1.53 -4.24 7.92
C THR A 6 0.32 -3.35 7.74
N LEU A 7 -0.11 -3.19 6.50
CA LEU A 7 -1.31 -2.43 6.19
C LEU A 7 -2.54 -3.31 6.36
N THR A 8 -3.59 -2.71 6.90
CA THR A 8 -4.89 -3.33 7.15
C THR A 8 -6.00 -2.39 6.69
N PRO A 9 -7.24 -2.87 6.52
CA PRO A 9 -8.37 -2.01 6.18
C PRO A 9 -8.56 -0.84 7.16
N GLU A 10 -8.18 -1.00 8.43
CA GLU A 10 -8.36 -0.01 9.49
C GLU A 10 -7.26 1.07 9.51
N ASN A 11 -6.04 0.74 9.06
CA ASN A 11 -4.90 1.66 9.12
C ASN A 11 -4.51 2.27 7.75
N VAL A 12 -4.88 1.64 6.63
CA VAL A 12 -4.44 2.05 5.27
C VAL A 12 -4.83 3.49 4.93
N GLU A 13 -5.90 4.02 5.53
CA GLU A 13 -6.31 5.41 5.33
C GLU A 13 -5.42 6.41 6.09
N LYS A 14 -4.89 6.01 7.24
CA LYS A 14 -4.07 6.85 8.11
C LYS A 14 -2.58 6.76 7.73
N GLU A 15 -2.17 5.60 7.24
CA GLU A 15 -0.78 5.33 6.86
C GLU A 15 -0.32 6.13 5.64
N HIS A 16 0.98 6.46 5.63
CA HIS A 16 1.60 7.10 4.48
C HIS A 16 1.85 6.06 3.38
N ILE A 17 1.02 6.12 2.34
CA ILE A 17 1.21 5.33 1.12
C ILE A 17 1.86 6.21 0.06
N CYS A 18 3.11 5.92 -0.30
CA CYS A 18 3.76 6.65 -1.39
C CYS A 18 3.16 6.21 -2.74
N CYS A 19 3.05 7.15 -3.69
CA CYS A 19 2.85 6.86 -5.10
C CYS A 19 4.15 7.18 -5.87
N ALA A 20 4.34 6.56 -7.04
CA ALA A 20 5.52 6.79 -7.87
C ALA A 20 5.64 8.27 -8.27
N ILE A 21 4.49 8.93 -8.48
CA ILE A 21 4.37 10.32 -8.94
C ILE A 21 4.13 11.24 -7.74
N SER A 22 5.20 11.77 -7.17
CA SER A 22 5.19 12.58 -5.95
C SER A 22 4.79 14.06 -6.13
N ASP A 23 4.10 14.41 -7.23
CA ASP A 23 3.64 15.79 -7.46
C ASP A 23 2.46 16.12 -6.53
N LYS A 24 2.35 17.37 -6.07
CA LYS A 24 1.24 17.86 -5.22
C LYS A 24 -0.12 17.73 -5.91
N LYS A 25 -0.15 17.59 -7.23
CA LYS A 25 -1.36 17.30 -8.02
C LYS A 25 -1.84 15.84 -7.93
N CYS A 26 -1.05 14.94 -7.33
CA CYS A 26 -1.37 13.51 -7.26
C CYS A 26 -2.22 13.09 -6.06
N THR A 27 -2.95 13.99 -5.39
CA THR A 27 -3.93 13.65 -4.34
C THR A 27 -4.82 12.48 -4.77
N ASP A 28 -5.31 12.53 -6.00
CA ASP A 28 -6.17 11.50 -6.58
C ASP A 28 -5.44 10.16 -6.76
N GLY A 29 -4.14 10.18 -7.06
CA GLY A 29 -3.33 8.97 -7.18
C GLY A 29 -3.12 8.26 -5.84
N TYR A 30 -2.97 9.02 -4.74
CA TYR A 30 -2.91 8.44 -3.40
C TYR A 30 -4.25 7.80 -3.01
N GLN A 31 -5.37 8.48 -3.30
CA GLN A 31 -6.70 7.97 -3.00
C GLN A 31 -7.04 6.72 -3.81
N GLN A 32 -6.74 6.72 -5.11
CA GLN A 32 -6.93 5.55 -5.96
C GLN A 32 -6.07 4.37 -5.50
N LYS A 33 -4.81 4.61 -5.12
CA LYS A 33 -3.95 3.54 -4.56
C LYS A 33 -4.52 2.98 -3.26
N LYS A 34 -4.95 3.84 -2.33
CA LYS A 34 -5.59 3.37 -1.08
C LYS A 34 -6.88 2.59 -1.34
N GLN A 35 -7.69 3.03 -2.29
CA GLN A 35 -8.91 2.34 -2.69
C GLN A 35 -8.60 0.95 -3.26
N TRP A 36 -7.60 0.87 -4.14
CA TRP A 36 -7.15 -0.40 -4.71
C TRP A 36 -6.66 -1.35 -3.60
N LEU A 37 -5.78 -0.89 -2.69
CA LEU A 37 -5.31 -1.69 -1.56
C LEU A 37 -6.47 -2.24 -0.71
N LYS A 38 -7.52 -1.43 -0.47
CA LYS A 38 -8.71 -1.85 0.28
C LYS A 38 -9.45 -3.02 -0.39
N GLN A 39 -9.51 -3.01 -1.72
CA GLN A 39 -10.16 -4.07 -2.49
C GLN A 39 -9.34 -5.36 -2.46
N GLU A 40 -8.02 -5.25 -2.61
CA GLU A 40 -7.13 -6.41 -2.68
C GLU A 40 -6.99 -7.17 -1.36
N PHE A 41 -7.27 -6.55 -0.21
CA PHE A 41 -7.35 -7.30 1.06
C PHE A 41 -8.37 -8.45 0.99
N ALA A 42 -9.49 -8.27 0.29
CA ALA A 42 -10.50 -9.32 0.11
C ALA A 42 -10.02 -10.44 -0.84
N ASN A 43 -9.03 -10.15 -1.68
CA ASN A 43 -8.40 -11.10 -2.60
C ASN A 43 -7.22 -11.85 -1.94
N GLY A 44 -6.99 -11.66 -0.63
CA GLY A 44 -5.92 -12.33 0.11
C GLY A 44 -4.54 -11.69 -0.03
N TYR A 45 -4.45 -10.49 -0.60
CA TYR A 45 -3.19 -9.76 -0.65
C TYR A 45 -2.82 -9.19 0.71
N VAL A 46 -1.51 -9.18 0.96
CA VAL A 46 -0.92 -8.56 2.14
C VAL A 46 0.10 -7.53 1.69
N PHE A 47 0.02 -6.35 2.33
CA PHE A 47 0.85 -5.21 2.00
C PHE A 47 1.66 -4.77 3.22
N ARG A 48 2.93 -4.46 3.03
CA ARG A 48 3.82 -3.90 4.06
C ARG A 48 4.54 -2.67 3.55
N ARG A 49 4.63 -1.65 4.39
CA ARG A 49 5.52 -0.49 4.18
C ARG A 49 6.63 -0.49 5.21
N ILE A 50 7.70 0.21 4.90
CA ILE A 50 8.73 0.51 5.89
C ILE A 50 8.28 1.63 6.81
N ASP A 51 8.62 1.61 8.10
CA ASP A 51 8.30 2.68 9.06
C ASP A 51 9.20 3.91 8.87
N ALA A 52 9.20 4.45 7.66
CA ALA A 52 9.90 5.67 7.26
C ALA A 52 9.14 6.35 6.12
N ARG A 53 9.41 7.63 5.89
CA ARG A 53 8.84 8.38 4.75
C ARG A 53 9.63 8.08 3.47
N ALA A 54 9.53 6.84 2.99
CA ALA A 54 10.29 6.33 1.87
C ALA A 54 9.40 5.69 0.80
N LYS A 55 9.95 5.51 -0.41
CA LYS A 55 9.28 4.83 -1.53
C LYS A 55 9.48 3.31 -1.51
N VAL A 56 9.24 2.68 -0.36
CA VAL A 56 9.43 1.23 -0.17
C VAL A 56 8.09 0.59 0.22
N PHE A 57 7.70 -0.41 -0.56
CA PHE A 57 6.42 -1.12 -0.42
C PHE A 57 6.63 -2.58 -0.83
N ILE A 58 6.11 -3.51 -0.04
CA ILE A 58 6.17 -4.95 -0.29
C ILE A 58 4.74 -5.43 -0.44
N GLU A 59 4.51 -6.21 -1.48
CA GLU A 59 3.24 -6.83 -1.81
C GLU A 59 3.46 -8.33 -2.01
N TYR A 60 2.58 -9.14 -1.44
CA TYR A 60 2.51 -10.56 -1.71
C TYR A 60 1.06 -11.01 -1.65
N GLY A 61 0.71 -11.94 -2.53
CA GLY A 61 -0.64 -12.47 -2.67
C GLY A 61 -0.62 -13.95 -3.05
N PRO A 62 -1.81 -14.55 -3.26
CA PRO A 62 -1.94 -15.94 -3.66
C PRO A 62 -1.19 -16.23 -4.95
N ALA A 63 -0.44 -17.34 -4.99
CA ALA A 63 0.34 -17.73 -6.16
C ALA A 63 -0.56 -18.13 -7.34
N GLU A 64 -1.78 -18.60 -7.04
CA GLU A 64 -2.80 -18.95 -8.03
C GLU A 64 -3.33 -17.74 -8.79
N SER A 65 -3.20 -16.55 -8.21
CA SER A 65 -3.56 -15.26 -8.82
C SER A 65 -2.35 -14.56 -9.46
N ALA A 66 -1.16 -15.16 -9.40
CA ALA A 66 0.04 -14.61 -10.02
C ALA A 66 0.00 -14.83 -11.54
N TRP A 67 0.34 -13.78 -12.29
CA TRP A 67 0.40 -13.79 -13.75
C TRP A 67 1.63 -14.52 -14.32
#